data_AF-A0A967PWF7-F1
#
_entry.id   AF-A0A967PWF7-F1
#
_cell.length_a   1.000
_cell.length_b   1.000
_cell.length_c   1.000
_cell.angle_alpha   90.00
_cell.angle_beta   90.00
_cell.angle_gamma   90.00
#
_symmetry.space_group_name_H-M   'P 1'
#
loop_
_entity.id
_entity.type
_entity.pdbx_description
1 polymer ?
#
loop_
_entity_poly.entity_id
_entity_poly.type
_entity_poly.pdbx_seq_one_letter_code
_entity_poly.pdbx_strand_id
1 'polypeptide(L)'
;MLIKHPTDSLMYKYFVAKNLLDSRQHRKSLRKTKQLVEAIKAGKTSVNPNFKYLVYSLLGRNYHSINHLQKAEEAFARVIPDLDDMEDEFRRAWVYIHYNRYLRSAKKYDRAEEMLDRADDFDDEYSRIIIERERFILNKKRKTKDS
;
A
#
# COMPACT_ATOMS: atom_id res chain seq x y z
N MET A 1 13.59 -9.90 -22.67
CA MET A 1 12.74 -9.13 -21.74
C MET A 1 13.59 -8.03 -21.11
N LEU A 2 13.41 -6.77 -21.52
CA LEU A 2 14.07 -5.63 -20.88
C LEU A 2 13.30 -5.27 -19.61
N ILE A 3 13.96 -5.23 -18.46
CA ILE A 3 13.35 -4.76 -17.21
C ILE A 3 13.13 -3.25 -17.35
N LYS A 4 11.87 -2.80 -17.36
CA LYS A 4 11.49 -1.38 -17.58
C LYS A 4 12.24 -0.41 -16.64
N HIS A 5 12.45 -0.81 -15.39
CA HIS A 5 13.31 -0.08 -14.43
C HIS A 5 14.23 -1.06 -13.68
N PRO A 6 15.56 -0.99 -13.87
CA PRO A 6 16.48 -1.88 -13.17
C PRO A 6 16.44 -1.66 -11.66
N THR A 7 16.79 -2.69 -10.89
CA THR A 7 16.84 -2.62 -9.42
C THR A 7 18.07 -1.83 -8.97
N ASP A 8 17.87 -0.61 -8.50
CA ASP A 8 18.91 0.17 -7.83
C ASP A 8 19.02 -0.16 -6.32
N SER A 9 19.95 0.53 -5.62
CA SER A 9 20.17 0.34 -4.18
C SER A 9 18.94 0.63 -3.33
N LEU A 10 18.09 1.59 -3.72
CA LEU A 10 16.90 1.96 -2.96
C LEU A 10 15.78 0.93 -3.16
N MET A 11 15.56 0.48 -4.40
CA MET A 11 14.63 -0.60 -4.70
C MET A 11 15.05 -1.91 -4.06
N TYR A 12 16.34 -2.24 -4.03
CA TYR A 12 16.84 -3.41 -3.30
C TYR A 12 16.48 -3.34 -1.81
N LYS A 13 16.74 -2.19 -1.17
CA LYS A 13 16.38 -1.98 0.25
C LYS A 13 14.86 -2.03 0.48
N TYR A 14 14.07 -1.52 -0.46
CA TYR A 14 12.60 -1.66 -0.46
C TYR A 14 12.18 -3.13 -0.46
N PHE A 15 12.72 -3.96 -1.37
CA PHE A 15 12.40 -5.39 -1.41
C PHE A 15 12.78 -6.10 -0.12
N VAL A 16 13.94 -5.78 0.46
CA VAL A 16 14.32 -6.33 1.78
C VAL A 16 13.31 -5.92 2.87
N ALA A 17 12.90 -4.65 2.91
CA ALA A 17 11.92 -4.18 3.88
C ALA A 17 10.54 -4.84 3.68
N LYS A 18 10.09 -4.98 2.44
CA LYS A 18 8.83 -5.65 2.07
C LYS A 18 8.87 -7.14 2.47
N ASN A 19 9.93 -7.86 2.14
CA ASN A 19 10.07 -9.27 2.50
C ASN A 19 10.04 -9.47 4.02
N LEU A 20 10.68 -8.57 4.78
CA LEU A 20 10.58 -8.60 6.24
C LEU A 20 9.14 -8.41 6.74
N LEU A 21 8.34 -7.55 6.10
CA LEU A 21 6.93 -7.38 6.46
C LEU A 21 6.14 -8.66 6.17
N ASP A 22 6.33 -9.21 4.96
CA ASP A 22 5.61 -10.40 4.50
C ASP A 22 5.99 -11.63 5.34
N SER A 23 7.22 -11.69 5.86
CA SER A 23 7.68 -12.70 6.85
C SER A 23 7.35 -12.33 8.31
N ARG A 24 6.44 -11.38 8.57
CA ARG A 24 5.99 -10.96 9.90
C ARG A 24 7.09 -10.41 10.83
N GLN A 25 8.24 -10.01 10.29
CA GLN A 25 9.29 -9.32 11.03
C GLN A 25 9.00 -7.81 11.13
N HIS A 26 7.81 -7.47 11.64
CA HIS A 26 7.22 -6.12 11.60
C HIS A 26 8.15 -5.02 12.12
N ARG A 27 8.82 -5.23 13.27
CA ARG A 27 9.75 -4.24 13.84
C ARG A 27 10.95 -3.97 12.92
N LYS A 28 11.52 -5.02 12.31
CA LYS A 28 12.66 -4.89 11.39
C LYS A 28 12.24 -4.25 10.08
N SER A 29 11.07 -4.63 9.54
CA SER A 29 10.50 -4.03 8.34
C SER A 29 10.23 -2.54 8.54
N LEU A 30 9.55 -2.17 9.63
CA LEU A 30 9.25 -0.77 9.92
C LEU A 30 10.51 0.07 10.06
N ARG A 31 11.55 -0.44 10.74
CA ARG A 31 12.84 0.26 10.85
C ARG A 31 13.46 0.53 9.48
N LYS A 32 13.52 -0.47 8.59
CA LYS A 32 14.06 -0.28 7.23
C LYS A 32 13.18 0.62 6.37
N THR A 33 11.87 0.51 6.50
CA THR A 33 10.92 1.36 5.79
C THR A 33 11.08 2.82 6.19
N LYS A 34 11.28 3.11 7.49
CA LYS A 34 11.60 4.47 7.97
C LYS A 34 12.91 5.00 7.38
N GLN A 35 13.95 4.18 7.25
CA GLN A 35 15.21 4.58 6.59
C GLN A 35 14.99 4.98 5.12
N LEU A 36 14.08 4.29 4.41
CA LEU A 36 13.72 4.66 3.04
C LEU A 36 12.94 5.97 2.99
N VAL A 37 12.05 6.21 3.94
CA VAL A 37 11.31 7.48 4.05
C VAL A 37 12.28 8.65 4.31
N GLU A 38 13.26 8.48 5.20
CA GLU A 38 14.28 9.51 5.42
C GLU A 38 15.17 9.72 4.19
N ALA A 39 15.45 8.67 3.40
CA ALA A 39 16.14 8.82 2.12
C ALA A 39 15.32 9.69 1.14
N ILE A 40 14.01 9.45 1.02
CA ILE A 40 13.11 10.27 0.17
C ILE A 40 13.10 11.72 0.65
N LYS A 41 12.97 11.96 1.97
CA LYS A 41 12.99 13.32 2.54
C LYS A 41 14.32 14.04 2.30
N ALA A 42 15.43 13.30 2.28
CA ALA A 42 16.75 13.82 1.95
C ALA A 42 16.96 14.02 0.43
N GLY A 43 15.91 13.92 -0.39
CA GLY A 43 15.98 14.14 -1.84
C GLY A 43 16.58 12.98 -2.63
N LYS A 44 16.79 11.80 -2.03
CA LYS A 44 17.31 10.64 -2.75
C LYS A 44 16.21 10.06 -3.65
N THR A 45 16.55 9.86 -4.91
CA THR A 45 15.65 9.30 -5.93
C THR A 45 16.07 7.90 -6.34
N SER A 46 15.11 7.12 -6.81
CA SER A 46 15.32 5.82 -7.44
C SER A 46 15.13 5.97 -8.95
N VAL A 47 15.79 5.11 -9.72
CA VAL A 47 15.53 4.96 -11.16
C VAL A 47 14.13 4.40 -11.45
N ASN A 48 13.47 3.83 -10.43
CA ASN A 48 12.06 3.46 -10.50
C ASN A 48 11.20 4.66 -10.06
N PRO A 49 10.41 5.28 -10.96
CA PRO A 49 9.60 6.45 -10.65
C PRO A 49 8.54 6.16 -9.58
N ASN A 50 8.16 4.89 -9.44
CA ASN A 50 7.13 4.47 -8.50
C ASN A 50 7.63 4.34 -7.06
N PHE A 51 8.92 4.55 -6.80
CA PHE A 51 9.56 4.29 -5.51
C PHE A 51 8.88 5.00 -4.33
N LYS A 52 8.52 6.28 -4.49
CA LYS A 52 7.82 7.06 -3.43
C LYS A 52 6.51 6.38 -3.03
N TYR A 53 5.66 6.02 -3.99
CA TYR A 53 4.37 5.36 -3.77
C TYR A 53 4.54 4.03 -3.04
N LEU A 54 5.50 3.22 -3.51
CA LEU A 54 5.80 1.91 -2.92
C LEU A 54 6.28 2.02 -1.47
N VAL A 55 7.15 2.97 -1.15
CA VAL A 55 7.69 3.17 0.21
C VAL A 55 6.62 3.65 1.19
N TYR A 56 5.80 4.63 0.81
CA TYR A 56 4.75 5.13 1.70
C TYR A 56 3.61 4.12 1.89
N SER A 57 3.25 3.36 0.86
CA SER A 57 2.34 2.21 1.00
C SER A 57 2.91 1.16 1.96
N LEU A 58 4.20 0.83 1.85
CA LEU A 58 4.88 -0.10 2.76
C LEU A 58 4.92 0.44 4.20
N LEU A 59 5.07 1.76 4.40
CA LEU A 59 5.01 2.40 5.71
C LEU A 59 3.61 2.26 6.32
N GLY A 60 2.56 2.53 5.53
CA GLY A 60 1.16 2.37 5.93
C GLY A 60 0.86 0.94 6.37
N ARG A 61 1.25 -0.05 5.55
CA ARG A 61 1.11 -1.48 5.88
C ARG A 61 1.88 -1.87 7.15
N ASN A 62 3.10 -1.35 7.33
CA ASN A 62 3.86 -1.62 8.55
C ASN A 62 3.12 -1.10 9.78
N TYR A 63 2.69 0.17 9.79
CA TYR A 63 1.94 0.73 10.93
C TYR A 63 0.61 0.01 11.18
N HIS A 64 -0.10 -0.38 10.12
CA HIS A 64 -1.32 -1.18 10.23
C HIS A 64 -1.04 -2.54 10.89
N SER A 65 0.06 -3.21 10.51
CA SER A 65 0.43 -4.52 11.06
C SER A 65 0.75 -4.51 12.57
N ILE A 66 1.08 -3.35 13.12
CA ILE A 66 1.31 -3.15 14.56
C ILE A 66 0.21 -2.30 15.22
N ASN A 67 -0.97 -2.21 14.59
CA ASN A 67 -2.16 -1.51 15.09
C ASN A 67 -1.99 0.00 15.37
N HIS A 68 -1.01 0.66 14.74
CA HIS A 68 -0.84 2.11 14.81
C HIS A 68 -1.67 2.79 13.71
N LEU A 69 -2.99 2.79 13.87
CA LEU A 69 -3.93 3.20 12.81
C LEU A 69 -3.77 4.65 12.33
N GLN A 70 -3.49 5.59 13.23
CA GLN A 70 -3.27 6.99 12.85
C GLN A 70 -2.06 7.14 11.91
N LYS A 71 -0.93 6.52 12.27
CA LYS A 71 0.30 6.58 11.47
C LYS A 71 0.16 5.81 10.15
N ALA A 72 -0.67 4.77 10.12
CA ALA A 72 -1.01 4.08 8.88
C ALA A 72 -1.78 5.02 7.93
N GLU A 73 -2.77 5.77 8.46
CA GLU A 73 -3.52 6.75 7.67
C GLU A 73 -2.61 7.82 7.08
N GLU A 74 -1.76 8.43 7.90
CA GLU A 74 -0.82 9.47 7.47
C GLU A 74 0.10 8.98 6.34
N ALA A 75 0.57 7.74 6.45
CA ALA A 75 1.45 7.14 5.45
C ALA A 75 0.74 6.89 4.11
N PHE A 76 -0.48 6.37 4.11
CA PHE A 76 -1.25 6.20 2.88
C PHE A 76 -1.68 7.55 2.30
N ALA A 77 -2.25 8.44 3.11
CA ALA A 77 -2.72 9.76 2.69
C ALA A 77 -1.61 10.62 2.06
N ARG A 78 -0.33 10.34 2.36
CA ARG A 78 0.82 11.02 1.75
C ARG A 78 0.94 10.78 0.23
N VAL A 79 0.37 9.70 -0.29
CA VAL A 79 0.55 9.31 -1.70
C VAL A 79 -0.75 9.13 -2.46
N ILE A 80 -1.89 8.92 -1.79
CA ILE A 80 -3.19 8.74 -2.46
C ILE A 80 -3.59 9.90 -3.39
N PRO A 81 -3.36 11.19 -3.06
CA PRO A 81 -3.73 12.29 -3.96
C PRO A 81 -3.01 12.28 -5.31
N ASP A 82 -1.77 11.79 -5.33
CA ASP A 82 -0.90 11.79 -6.52
C ASP A 82 -0.77 10.38 -7.12
N LEU A 83 -1.55 9.39 -6.64
CA LEU A 83 -1.29 7.98 -6.93
C LEU A 83 -1.57 7.61 -8.40
N ASP A 84 -2.38 8.40 -9.10
CA ASP A 84 -2.67 8.21 -10.52
C ASP A 84 -1.43 8.49 -11.40
N ASP A 85 -0.43 9.24 -10.90
CA ASP A 85 0.87 9.46 -11.56
C ASP A 85 1.78 8.21 -11.51
N MET A 86 1.39 7.17 -10.78
CA MET A 86 2.15 5.92 -10.70
C MET A 86 1.99 5.12 -12.01
N GLU A 87 3.09 4.96 -12.75
CA GLU A 87 3.10 4.27 -14.05
C GLU A 87 2.78 2.76 -13.98
N ASP A 88 3.05 2.13 -12.83
CA ASP A 88 2.84 0.70 -12.62
C ASP A 88 1.41 0.48 -12.11
N GLU A 89 0.47 0.32 -13.05
CA GLU A 89 -0.96 0.21 -12.79
C GLU A 89 -1.33 -0.98 -11.90
N PHE A 90 -0.68 -2.13 -12.13
CA PHE A 90 -0.84 -3.31 -11.28
C PHE A 90 -0.49 -2.98 -9.83
N ARG A 91 0.69 -2.41 -9.59
CA ARG A 91 1.09 -2.06 -8.22
C ARG A 91 0.26 -0.90 -7.66
N ARG A 92 -0.24 0.01 -8.49
CA ARG A 92 -1.16 1.09 -8.11
C ARG A 92 -2.46 0.50 -7.52
N ALA A 93 -3.08 -0.47 -8.21
CA ALA A 93 -4.25 -1.20 -7.69
C ALA A 93 -3.97 -1.85 -6.33
N TRP A 94 -2.78 -2.46 -6.14
CA TRP A 94 -2.37 -3.01 -4.84
C TRP A 94 -2.22 -1.96 -3.74
N VAL A 95 -1.80 -0.74 -4.04
CA VAL A 95 -1.75 0.35 -3.06
C VAL A 95 -3.18 0.69 -2.59
N TYR A 96 -4.14 0.79 -3.51
CA TYR A 96 -5.54 1.01 -3.16
C TYR A 96 -6.13 -0.13 -2.32
N ILE A 97 -5.90 -1.40 -2.70
CA ILE A 97 -6.33 -2.58 -1.93
C ILE A 97 -5.75 -2.57 -0.51
N HIS A 98 -4.47 -2.19 -0.36
CA HIS A 98 -3.85 -2.08 0.96
C HIS A 98 -4.46 -0.95 1.80
N TYR A 99 -4.80 0.17 1.18
CA TYR A 99 -5.46 1.27 1.89
C TYR A 99 -6.90 0.92 2.28
N ASN A 100 -7.65 0.24 1.40
CA ASN A 100 -8.96 -0.35 1.73
C ASN A 100 -8.90 -1.20 3.01
N ARG A 101 -7.93 -2.13 3.10
CA ARG A 101 -7.78 -3.01 4.27
C ARG A 101 -7.57 -2.21 5.55
N TYR A 102 -6.77 -1.15 5.49
CA TYR A 102 -6.60 -0.23 6.59
C TYR A 102 -7.92 0.50 6.94
N LEU A 103 -8.59 1.12 5.97
CA LEU A 103 -9.83 1.88 6.17
C LEU A 103 -10.93 0.99 6.76
N ARG A 104 -11.03 -0.26 6.29
CA ARG A 104 -11.90 -1.29 6.84
C ARG A 104 -11.58 -1.61 8.31
N SER A 105 -10.30 -1.75 8.68
CA SER A 105 -9.89 -1.91 10.08
C SER A 105 -10.23 -0.68 10.93
N ALA A 106 -10.14 0.52 10.35
CA ALA A 106 -10.52 1.79 10.98
C ALA A 106 -12.04 2.07 10.96
N LYS A 107 -12.87 1.12 10.49
CA LYS A 107 -14.33 1.25 10.34
C LYS A 107 -14.79 2.41 9.43
N LYS A 108 -13.93 2.84 8.51
CA LYS A 108 -14.19 3.87 7.50
C LYS A 108 -14.68 3.21 6.21
N TYR A 109 -15.88 2.62 6.25
CA TYR A 109 -16.32 1.69 5.20
C TYR A 109 -16.54 2.35 3.84
N ASP A 110 -17.11 3.54 3.78
CA ASP A 110 -17.42 4.20 2.49
C ASP A 110 -16.13 4.61 1.76
N ARG A 111 -15.16 5.15 2.51
CA ARG A 111 -13.82 5.41 1.97
C ARG A 111 -13.10 4.12 1.57
N ALA A 112 -13.35 3.01 2.27
CA ALA A 112 -12.77 1.73 1.90
C ALA A 112 -13.33 1.23 0.57
N GLU A 113 -14.63 1.40 0.34
CA GLU A 113 -15.31 1.07 -0.92
C GLU A 113 -14.77 1.91 -2.09
N GLU A 114 -14.61 3.22 -1.90
CA GLU A 114 -13.98 4.12 -2.89
C GLU A 114 -12.59 3.63 -3.32
N MET A 115 -11.78 3.10 -2.39
CA MET A 115 -10.48 2.53 -2.75
C MET A 115 -10.60 1.21 -3.53
N LEU A 116 -11.67 0.44 -3.35
CA LEU A 116 -11.88 -0.75 -4.18
C LEU A 116 -12.34 -0.36 -5.58
N ASP A 117 -13.17 0.68 -5.72
CA ASP A 117 -13.56 1.21 -7.03
C ASP A 117 -12.34 1.70 -7.81
N ARG A 118 -11.44 2.48 -7.19
CA ARG A 118 -10.18 2.91 -7.82
C ARG A 118 -9.20 1.77 -8.13
N ALA A 119 -9.30 0.64 -7.42
CA ALA A 119 -8.47 -0.53 -7.71
C ALA A 119 -9.00 -1.33 -8.92
N ASP A 120 -10.31 -1.26 -9.16
CA ASP A 120 -11.03 -2.02 -10.19
C ASP A 120 -10.88 -1.42 -11.60
N ASP A 121 -10.41 -0.18 -11.69
CA ASP A 121 -10.01 0.48 -12.94
C ASP A 121 -8.91 -0.29 -13.70
N PHE A 122 -8.21 -1.22 -13.03
CA PHE A 122 -7.19 -2.06 -13.62
C PHE A 122 -7.72 -3.48 -13.93
N ASP A 123 -7.81 -3.81 -15.23
CA ASP A 123 -8.32 -5.09 -15.73
C ASP A 123 -7.26 -6.21 -15.61
N ASP A 124 -7.23 -6.86 -14.45
CA ASP A 124 -6.48 -8.10 -14.21
C ASP A 124 -7.32 -9.10 -13.41
N GLU A 125 -7.38 -10.35 -13.89
CA GLU A 125 -8.19 -11.41 -13.30
C GLU A 125 -7.83 -11.65 -11.82
N TYR A 126 -6.54 -11.64 -11.50
CA TYR A 126 -6.09 -11.86 -10.12
C TYR A 126 -6.52 -10.71 -9.20
N SER A 127 -6.36 -9.47 -9.65
CA SER A 127 -6.75 -8.27 -8.91
C SER A 127 -8.27 -8.22 -8.69
N ARG A 128 -9.07 -8.56 -9.70
CA ARG A 128 -10.55 -8.66 -9.59
C ARG A 128 -11.00 -9.63 -8.51
N ILE A 129 -10.44 -10.84 -8.47
CA ILE A 129 -10.78 -11.83 -7.44
C ILE A 129 -10.48 -11.29 -6.03
N ILE A 130 -9.36 -10.57 -5.88
CA ILE A 130 -8.99 -9.94 -4.61
C ILE A 130 -9.96 -8.81 -4.25
N ILE A 131 -10.34 -7.96 -5.20
CA ILE A 131 -11.28 -6.86 -5.02
C ILE A 131 -12.64 -7.40 -4.58
N GLU A 132 -13.19 -8.39 -5.29
CA GLU A 132 -14.47 -9.02 -4.94
C GLU A 132 -14.46 -9.63 -3.54
N ARG A 133 -13.36 -10.29 -3.18
CA ARG A 133 -13.17 -10.79 -1.81
C ARG A 133 -13.18 -9.66 -0.78
N GLU A 134 -12.49 -8.55 -1.04
CA GLU A 134 -12.47 -7.42 -0.10
C GLU A 134 -13.84 -6.72 -0.03
N ARG A 135 -14.57 -6.57 -1.14
CA ARG A 135 -15.96 -6.05 -1.18
C ARG A 135 -16.88 -6.92 -0.33
N PHE A 136 -16.81 -8.25 -0.47
CA PHE A 136 -17.58 -9.18 0.35
C PHE A 136 -17.30 -9.02 1.85
N ILE A 137 -16.01 -8.95 2.24
CA ILE A 137 -15.63 -8.78 3.64
C ILE A 137 -16.09 -7.41 4.18
N LEU A 138 -15.98 -6.36 3.37
CA LEU A 138 -16.42 -5.01 3.72
C LEU A 138 -17.93 -4.98 4.01
N ASN A 139 -18.74 -5.54 3.11
CA ASN A 139 -20.19 -5.62 3.26
C ASN A 139 -20.60 -6.41 4.51
N LYS A 140 -19.93 -7.52 4.80
CA LYS A 140 -20.17 -8.28 6.04
C LYS A 140 -19.85 -7.45 7.29
N LYS A 141 -18.75 -6.70 7.28
CA LYS A 141 -18.35 -5.85 8.43
C LYS A 141 -19.26 -4.65 8.63
N ARG A 142 -19.76 -4.04 7.54
CA ARG A 142 -20.74 -2.94 7.57
C ARG A 142 -22.03 -3.42 8.27
N LYS A 143 -22.60 -4.54 7.85
CA LYS A 143 -23.82 -5.11 8.45
C LYS A 143 -23.69 -5.43 9.95
N THR A 144 -22.53 -5.91 10.41
CA THR A 144 -22.29 -6.20 11.84
C THR A 144 -22.10 -4.97 12.72
N LYS A 145 -21.94 -3.78 12.15
CA LYS A 145 -21.85 -2.52 12.91
C LYS A 145 -23.24 -2.00 13.29
N ASP A 146 -24.21 -2.25 12.43
CA ASP A 146 -25.58 -1.71 12.53
C ASP A 146 -26.55 -2.67 13.27
N SER A 147 -26.03 -3.81 13.75
CA SER A 147 -26.71 -4.84 14.55
C SER A 147 -26.24 -4.80 16.00
#